data_AF-A0A3A5H9W7-F1
#
_entry.id   AF-A0A3A5H9W7-F1
#
_cell.length_a   1.000
_cell.length_b   1.000
_cell.length_c   1.000
_cell.angle_alpha   90.00
_cell.angle_beta   90.00
_cell.angle_gamma   90.00
#
_symmetry.space_group_name_H-M   'P 1'
#
loop_
_entity.id
_entity.type
_entity.pdbx_description
1 polymer ?
#
loop_
_entity_poly.entity_id
_entity_poly.type
_entity_poly.pdbx_seq_one_letter_code
_entity_poly.pdbx_strand_id
1 'polypeptide(L)'
;MSAPDVAVLLVTWSALLAAVVWISIGLHRRKIVKTTSEALAALRDLNGSVAGQLTSEPMLKQRFVDAVSSKSKFDRYSLRDYFLRSVLEYEAYFDGYVSRRLQVLDIYTDYAKRADYLGLTLLGMTTPERMAQTRYAKVEQRLFTKTKLAEPRRQARVECVVTYRSPKGQNSYSQSMTWDFESLRLAIAEVRQIQATKQTTQFLRKLERSKMTDRLRADILRRDGYRCRMCGTSAQHGAVLHVDHIVAVSRGGQTVSENLQALCQACNLGKSNRF
;
A
#
# COMPACT_ATOMS: atom_id res chain seq x y z
N MET A 1 -31.50 45.40 -42.09
CA MET A 1 -30.18 44.75 -42.04
C MET A 1 -29.31 45.38 -43.10
N SER A 2 -28.11 45.80 -42.74
CA SER A 2 -27.18 46.35 -43.72
C SER A 2 -26.66 45.23 -44.63
N ALA A 3 -26.28 45.53 -45.87
CA ALA A 3 -25.66 44.56 -46.78
C ALA A 3 -24.51 43.74 -46.15
N PRO A 4 -23.63 44.31 -45.29
CA PRO A 4 -22.61 43.51 -44.60
C PRO A 4 -23.19 42.54 -43.56
N ASP A 5 -24.32 42.83 -42.91
CA ASP A 5 -24.96 41.91 -41.94
C ASP A 5 -25.48 40.63 -42.63
N VAL A 6 -26.04 40.78 -43.85
CA VAL A 6 -26.53 39.65 -44.65
C VAL A 6 -25.37 38.76 -45.12
N ALA A 7 -24.24 39.36 -45.52
CA ALA A 7 -23.05 38.64 -45.94
C ALA A 7 -22.43 37.81 -44.80
N VAL A 8 -22.33 38.37 -43.59
CA VAL A 8 -21.83 37.65 -42.41
C VAL A 8 -22.74 36.47 -42.05
N LEU A 9 -24.06 36.65 -42.13
CA LEU A 9 -25.01 35.56 -41.90
C LEU A 9 -24.86 34.45 -42.95
N LEU A 10 -24.73 34.78 -44.24
CA LEU A 10 -24.55 33.76 -45.29
C LEU A 10 -23.25 32.96 -45.12
N VAL A 11 -22.14 33.61 -44.75
CA VAL A 11 -20.86 32.94 -44.49
C VAL A 11 -20.97 32.01 -43.28
N THR A 12 -21.60 32.47 -42.19
CA THR A 12 -21.79 31.66 -40.98
C THR A 12 -22.71 30.45 -41.23
N TRP A 13 -23.83 30.64 -41.93
CA TRP A 13 -24.72 29.53 -42.33
C TRP A 13 -24.01 28.52 -43.26
N SER A 14 -23.20 28.99 -44.20
CA SER A 14 -22.42 28.13 -45.10
C SER A 14 -21.37 27.31 -44.33
N ALA A 15 -20.67 27.94 -43.39
CA ALA A 15 -19.71 27.27 -42.53
C ALA A 15 -20.38 26.22 -41.61
N LEU A 16 -21.55 26.55 -41.05
CA LEU A 16 -22.35 25.62 -40.25
C LEU A 16 -22.84 24.43 -41.09
N LEU A 17 -23.36 24.67 -42.29
CA LEU A 17 -23.80 23.61 -43.20
C LEU A 17 -22.62 22.69 -43.57
N ALA A 18 -21.47 23.27 -43.93
CA ALA A 18 -20.27 22.51 -44.21
C ALA A 18 -19.84 21.66 -43.01
N ALA A 19 -19.88 22.20 -41.79
CA ALA A 19 -19.58 21.46 -40.57
C ALA A 19 -20.55 20.30 -40.35
N VAL A 20 -21.86 20.50 -40.55
CA VAL A 20 -22.88 19.45 -40.44
C VAL A 20 -22.64 18.32 -41.46
N VAL A 21 -22.35 18.67 -42.72
CA VAL A 21 -22.03 17.69 -43.77
C VAL A 21 -20.77 16.88 -43.40
N TRP A 22 -19.72 17.55 -42.93
CA TRP A 22 -18.48 16.90 -42.47
C TRP A 22 -18.72 15.95 -41.29
N ILE A 23 -19.52 16.36 -40.31
CA ILE A 23 -19.92 15.53 -39.17
C ILE A 23 -20.69 14.31 -39.65
N SER A 24 -21.69 14.49 -40.53
CA SER A 24 -22.51 13.42 -41.09
C SER A 24 -21.67 12.38 -41.83
N ILE A 25 -20.76 12.83 -42.71
CA ILE A 25 -19.80 11.96 -43.40
C ILE A 25 -18.92 11.20 -42.41
N GLY A 26 -18.44 11.88 -41.36
CA GLY A 26 -17.66 11.26 -40.29
C GLY A 26 -18.42 10.18 -39.52
N LEU A 27 -19.68 10.43 -39.18
CA LEU A 27 -20.57 9.48 -38.50
C LEU A 27 -20.86 8.26 -39.39
N HIS A 28 -21.16 8.48 -40.66
CA HIS A 28 -21.42 7.41 -41.62
C HIS A 28 -20.19 6.49 -41.78
N ARG A 29 -19.00 7.08 -41.93
CA ARG A 29 -17.74 6.31 -42.00
C ARG A 29 -17.51 5.47 -40.74
N ARG A 30 -17.74 6.05 -39.55
CA ARG A 30 -17.63 5.30 -38.28
C ARG A 30 -18.64 4.15 -38.23
N LYS A 31 -19.86 4.34 -38.72
CA LYS A 31 -20.88 3.28 -38.78
C LYS A 31 -20.41 2.11 -39.62
N ILE A 32 -19.91 2.37 -40.85
CA ILE A 32 -19.36 1.32 -41.73
C ILE A 32 -18.28 0.52 -41.00
N VAL A 33 -17.26 1.19 -40.46
CA VAL A 33 -16.14 0.53 -39.79
C VAL A 33 -16.61 -0.28 -38.58
N LYS A 34 -17.52 0.25 -37.75
CA LYS A 34 -18.07 -0.49 -36.60
C LYS A 34 -18.79 -1.78 -36.99
N THR A 35 -19.45 -1.80 -38.14
CA THR A 35 -20.24 -2.95 -38.60
C THR A 35 -19.40 -3.99 -39.34
N THR A 36 -18.29 -3.59 -39.98
CA THR A 36 -17.51 -4.51 -40.84
C THR A 36 -16.14 -4.90 -40.28
N SER A 37 -15.58 -4.15 -39.33
CA SER A 37 -14.24 -4.42 -38.81
C SER A 37 -14.22 -5.68 -37.95
N GLU A 38 -13.40 -6.65 -38.36
CA GLU A 38 -13.13 -7.86 -37.59
C GLU A 38 -12.40 -7.53 -36.28
N ALA A 39 -11.46 -6.59 -36.31
CA ALA A 39 -10.74 -6.14 -35.12
C ALA A 39 -11.70 -5.55 -34.05
N LEU A 40 -12.68 -4.74 -34.47
CA LEU A 40 -13.68 -4.18 -33.56
C LEU A 40 -14.73 -5.20 -33.10
N ALA A 41 -15.00 -6.24 -33.90
CA ALA A 41 -15.84 -7.35 -33.47
C ALA A 41 -15.13 -8.17 -32.38
N ALA A 42 -13.91 -8.65 -32.66
CA ALA A 42 -13.11 -9.42 -31.71
C ALA A 42 -12.83 -8.65 -30.41
N LEU A 43 -12.54 -7.35 -30.49
CA LEU A 43 -12.35 -6.52 -29.30
C LEU A 43 -13.64 -6.39 -28.48
N ARG A 44 -14.82 -6.30 -29.10
CA ARG A 44 -16.10 -6.25 -28.38
C ARG A 44 -16.39 -7.55 -27.65
N ASP A 45 -16.10 -8.68 -28.28
CA ASP A 45 -16.27 -10.00 -27.66
C ASP A 45 -15.32 -10.17 -26.48
N LEU A 46 -14.05 -9.78 -26.65
CA LEU A 46 -13.07 -9.74 -25.57
C LEU A 46 -13.55 -8.86 -24.42
N ASN A 47 -13.97 -7.62 -24.71
CA ASN A 47 -14.51 -6.70 -23.72
C ASN A 47 -15.72 -7.31 -22.98
N GLY A 48 -16.65 -7.94 -23.70
CA GLY A 48 -17.82 -8.58 -23.11
C GLY A 48 -17.47 -9.69 -22.13
N SER A 49 -16.40 -10.44 -22.39
CA SER A 49 -15.95 -11.53 -21.52
C SER A 49 -15.33 -11.06 -20.20
N VAL A 50 -14.77 -9.84 -20.14
CA VAL A 50 -14.02 -9.35 -18.97
C VAL A 50 -14.62 -8.12 -18.28
N ALA A 51 -15.49 -7.36 -18.94
CA ALA A 51 -15.98 -6.07 -18.42
C ALA A 51 -16.62 -6.16 -17.04
N GLY A 52 -17.33 -7.25 -16.75
CA GLY A 52 -17.92 -7.50 -15.43
C GLY A 52 -16.88 -7.63 -14.32
N GLN A 53 -15.69 -8.16 -14.63
CA GLN A 53 -14.59 -8.36 -13.67
C GLN A 53 -13.73 -7.12 -13.49
N LEU A 54 -13.74 -6.20 -14.47
CA LEU A 54 -13.00 -4.94 -14.45
C LEU A 54 -13.83 -3.78 -13.87
N THR A 55 -14.76 -4.07 -12.96
CA THR A 55 -15.61 -3.05 -12.36
C THR A 55 -14.77 -2.05 -11.57
N SER A 56 -15.01 -0.76 -11.77
CA SER A 56 -14.28 0.28 -11.06
C SER A 56 -14.69 0.31 -9.59
N GLU A 57 -13.74 0.06 -8.70
CA GLU A 57 -13.97 0.28 -7.28
C GLU A 57 -13.87 1.77 -6.90
N PRO A 58 -14.73 2.27 -6.00
CA PRO A 58 -14.68 3.66 -5.54
C PRO A 58 -13.37 3.93 -4.79
N MET A 59 -12.80 5.12 -4.97
CA MET A 59 -11.60 5.55 -4.24
C MET A 59 -11.80 5.44 -2.73
N LEU A 60 -10.89 4.74 -2.05
CA LEU A 60 -10.80 4.74 -0.59
C LEU A 60 -10.53 6.15 -0.09
N LYS A 61 -11.40 6.62 0.79
CA LYS A 61 -11.21 7.85 1.55
C LYS A 61 -11.28 7.48 3.02
N GLN A 62 -10.15 7.58 3.70
CA GLN A 62 -10.06 7.33 5.13
C GLN A 62 -9.40 8.52 5.82
N ARG A 63 -9.96 8.95 6.95
CA ARG A 63 -9.41 10.04 7.75
C ARG A 63 -9.26 9.59 9.20
N PHE A 64 -8.07 9.77 9.74
CA PHE A 64 -7.72 9.51 11.13
C PHE A 64 -7.35 10.82 11.81
N VAL A 65 -7.87 11.04 13.01
CA VAL A 65 -7.66 12.27 13.76
C VAL A 65 -7.19 11.92 15.16
N ASP A 66 -6.05 12.50 15.56
CA ASP A 66 -5.55 12.45 16.92
C ASP A 66 -5.50 13.86 17.53
N ALA A 67 -5.57 13.93 18.84
CA ALA A 67 -5.50 15.17 19.60
C ALA A 67 -4.49 15.02 20.74
N VAL A 68 -3.53 15.94 20.81
CA VAL A 68 -2.48 15.91 21.83
C VAL A 68 -2.69 16.99 22.89
N SER A 69 -2.21 16.71 24.10
CA SER A 69 -2.46 17.54 25.28
C SER A 69 -1.51 18.74 25.45
N SER A 70 -0.46 18.86 24.63
CA SER A 70 0.51 19.96 24.76
C SER A 70 1.17 20.30 23.43
N LYS A 71 1.65 21.54 23.33
CA LYS A 71 2.39 22.02 22.15
C LYS A 71 3.67 21.20 21.89
N SER A 72 4.38 20.82 22.94
CA SER A 72 5.60 19.99 22.81
C SER A 72 5.31 18.58 22.26
N LYS A 73 4.16 17.98 22.62
CA LYS A 73 3.73 16.71 22.03
C LYS A 73 3.33 16.89 20.56
N PHE A 74 2.66 17.99 20.24
CA PHE A 74 2.29 18.35 18.87
C PHE A 74 3.52 18.55 17.98
N ASP A 75 4.51 19.29 18.45
CA ASP A 75 5.71 19.62 17.66
C ASP A 75 6.61 18.42 17.38
N ARG A 76 6.59 17.42 18.25
CA ARG A 76 7.32 16.15 18.07
C ARG A 76 6.45 15.04 17.49
N TYR A 77 5.21 15.36 17.08
CA TYR A 77 4.27 14.34 16.63
C TYR A 77 4.68 13.78 15.27
N SER A 78 4.84 12.46 15.19
CA SER A 78 5.13 11.77 13.93
C SER A 78 3.83 11.31 13.28
N LEU A 79 3.39 12.05 12.26
CA LEU A 79 2.25 11.64 11.43
C LEU A 79 2.50 10.30 10.71
N ARG A 80 3.76 9.99 10.39
CA ARG A 80 4.15 8.70 9.81
C ARG A 80 3.92 7.56 10.80
N ASP A 81 4.36 7.70 12.05
CA ASP A 81 4.19 6.64 13.04
C ASP A 81 2.72 6.49 13.43
N TYR A 82 1.96 7.59 13.46
CA TYR A 82 0.51 7.51 13.61
C TYR A 82 -0.13 6.76 12.44
N PHE A 83 0.26 7.07 11.20
CA PHE A 83 -0.23 6.36 10.02
C PHE A 83 0.07 4.86 10.06
N LEU A 84 1.31 4.45 10.36
CA LEU A 84 1.66 3.03 10.47
C LEU A 84 0.87 2.31 11.58
N ARG A 85 0.63 2.97 12.72
CA ARG A 85 -0.24 2.44 13.78
C ARG A 85 -1.68 2.29 13.31
N SER A 86 -2.22 3.29 12.61
CA SER A 86 -3.58 3.21 12.05
C SER A 86 -3.69 2.13 10.98
N VAL A 87 -2.68 1.95 10.13
CA VAL A 87 -2.65 0.85 9.15
C VAL A 87 -2.64 -0.50 9.85
N LEU A 88 -1.86 -0.65 10.93
CA LEU A 88 -1.82 -1.86 11.74
C LEU A 88 -3.17 -2.17 12.42
N GLU A 89 -3.82 -1.17 12.99
CA GLU A 89 -5.12 -1.34 13.65
C GLU A 89 -6.21 -1.81 12.67
N TYR A 90 -6.18 -1.32 11.43
CA TYR A 90 -7.15 -1.63 10.38
C TYR A 90 -6.55 -2.51 9.27
N GLU A 91 -5.57 -3.37 9.59
CA GLU A 91 -4.77 -4.10 8.60
C GLU A 91 -5.65 -4.91 7.64
N ALA A 92 -6.57 -5.73 8.16
CA ALA A 92 -7.44 -6.59 7.34
C ALA A 92 -8.32 -5.79 6.36
N TYR A 93 -8.78 -4.61 6.77
CA TYR A 93 -9.58 -3.73 5.92
C TYR A 93 -8.75 -3.17 4.77
N PHE A 94 -7.58 -2.60 5.07
CA PHE A 94 -6.71 -2.02 4.05
C PHE A 94 -6.11 -3.09 3.13
N ASP A 95 -5.73 -4.24 3.67
CA ASP A 95 -5.23 -5.36 2.88
C ASP A 95 -6.29 -5.91 1.93
N GLY A 96 -7.52 -6.11 2.41
CA GLY A 96 -8.62 -6.53 1.55
C GLY A 96 -8.88 -5.53 0.42
N TYR A 97 -8.82 -4.23 0.73
CA TYR A 97 -8.96 -3.16 -0.28
C TYR A 97 -7.84 -3.17 -1.33
N VAL A 98 -6.59 -3.29 -0.90
CA VAL A 98 -5.42 -3.32 -1.79
C VAL A 98 -5.45 -4.59 -2.64
N SER A 99 -5.72 -5.75 -2.03
CA SER A 99 -5.76 -7.05 -2.70
C SER A 99 -6.79 -7.11 -3.82
N ARG A 100 -8.04 -6.64 -3.59
CA ARG A 100 -9.05 -6.59 -4.65
C ARG A 100 -8.63 -5.72 -5.83
N ARG A 101 -8.00 -4.57 -5.57
CA ARG A 101 -7.48 -3.70 -6.65
C ARG A 101 -6.34 -4.33 -7.43
N LEU A 102 -5.42 -4.99 -6.74
CA LEU A 102 -4.33 -5.70 -7.41
C LEU A 102 -4.87 -6.85 -8.28
N GLN A 103 -5.89 -7.57 -7.81
CA GLN A 103 -6.57 -8.60 -8.60
C GLN A 103 -7.21 -8.03 -9.87
N VAL A 104 -7.92 -6.90 -9.76
CA VAL A 104 -8.53 -6.22 -10.92
C VAL A 104 -7.46 -5.73 -11.91
N LEU A 105 -6.30 -5.26 -11.42
CA LEU A 105 -5.17 -4.86 -12.27
C LEU A 105 -4.50 -6.03 -12.98
N ASP A 106 -4.41 -7.20 -12.34
CA ASP A 106 -3.89 -8.42 -12.95
C ASP A 106 -4.78 -8.87 -14.13
N ILE A 107 -6.10 -8.89 -13.90
CA ILE A 107 -7.09 -9.16 -14.96
C ILE A 107 -6.97 -8.14 -16.10
N TYR A 108 -6.80 -6.85 -15.78
CA TYR A 108 -6.60 -5.82 -16.81
C TYR A 108 -5.30 -6.04 -17.58
N THR A 109 -4.24 -6.49 -16.91
CA THR A 109 -2.94 -6.76 -17.55
C THR A 109 -3.06 -7.89 -18.58
N ASP A 110 -3.78 -8.97 -18.27
CA ASP A 110 -4.10 -10.02 -19.25
C ASP A 110 -4.95 -9.48 -20.40
N TYR A 111 -6.03 -8.76 -20.08
CA TYR A 111 -6.89 -8.12 -21.07
C TYR A 111 -6.09 -7.23 -22.02
N ALA A 112 -5.21 -6.38 -21.49
CA ALA A 112 -4.43 -5.43 -22.28
C ALA A 112 -3.52 -6.17 -23.27
N LYS A 113 -2.84 -7.24 -22.83
CA LYS A 113 -2.04 -8.10 -23.72
C LYS A 113 -2.87 -8.70 -24.84
N ARG A 114 -4.04 -9.25 -24.52
CA ARG A 114 -4.95 -9.85 -25.53
C ARG A 114 -5.50 -8.81 -26.50
N ALA A 115 -5.87 -7.63 -26.00
CA ALA A 115 -6.33 -6.52 -26.83
C ALA A 115 -5.21 -5.99 -27.75
N ASP A 116 -3.98 -5.90 -27.25
CA ASP A 116 -2.83 -5.49 -28.07
C ASP A 116 -2.51 -6.54 -29.13
N TYR A 117 -2.59 -7.83 -28.79
CA TYR A 117 -2.46 -8.92 -29.76
C TYR A 117 -3.49 -8.82 -30.89
N LEU A 118 -4.79 -8.63 -30.58
CA LEU A 118 -5.83 -8.39 -31.59
C LEU A 118 -5.52 -7.18 -32.47
N GLY A 119 -4.98 -6.11 -31.86
CA GLY A 119 -4.56 -4.92 -32.58
C GLY A 119 -3.44 -5.23 -33.60
N LEU A 120 -2.44 -5.99 -33.19
CA LEU A 120 -1.32 -6.39 -34.04
C LEU A 120 -1.75 -7.31 -35.19
N THR A 121 -2.73 -8.19 -34.96
CA THR A 121 -3.09 -9.22 -35.93
C THR A 121 -4.21 -8.82 -36.88
N LEU A 122 -5.14 -7.95 -36.46
CA LEU A 122 -6.38 -7.68 -37.21
C LEU A 122 -6.51 -6.25 -37.75
N LEU A 123 -5.84 -5.26 -37.15
CA LEU A 123 -6.02 -3.87 -37.59
C LEU A 123 -5.51 -3.66 -39.03
N GLY A 124 -6.34 -3.04 -39.86
CA GLY A 124 -6.03 -2.80 -41.26
C GLY A 124 -6.09 -4.03 -42.17
N MET A 125 -6.49 -5.20 -41.66
CA MET A 125 -6.62 -6.43 -42.45
C MET A 125 -7.97 -6.54 -43.17
N THR A 126 -9.03 -5.94 -42.63
CA THR A 126 -10.34 -5.93 -43.28
C THR A 126 -10.30 -5.14 -44.58
N THR A 127 -10.82 -5.73 -45.67
CA THR A 127 -10.95 -5.09 -46.99
C THR A 127 -12.31 -4.37 -47.13
N PRO A 128 -12.32 -3.02 -47.26
CA PRO A 128 -13.53 -2.22 -47.33
C PRO A 128 -14.06 -2.08 -48.75
N GLU A 129 -15.35 -2.38 -48.95
CA GLU A 129 -16.02 -2.18 -50.25
C GLU A 129 -16.33 -0.71 -50.55
N ARG A 130 -16.62 0.09 -49.51
CA ARG A 130 -17.22 1.44 -49.65
C ARG A 130 -16.29 2.59 -49.26
N MET A 131 -15.01 2.31 -49.00
CA MET A 131 -14.06 3.30 -48.50
C MET A 131 -12.62 2.94 -48.85
N ALA A 132 -11.76 3.93 -49.11
CA ALA A 132 -10.33 3.69 -49.30
C ALA A 132 -9.65 3.06 -48.07
N GLN A 133 -8.75 2.08 -48.28
CA GLN A 133 -8.07 1.31 -47.22
C GLN A 133 -7.41 2.21 -46.16
N THR A 134 -6.64 3.20 -46.59
CA THR A 134 -5.91 4.12 -45.69
C THR A 134 -6.84 4.90 -44.78
N ARG A 135 -8.04 5.25 -45.28
CA ARG A 135 -9.05 5.96 -44.49
C ARG A 135 -9.77 5.00 -43.54
N TYR A 136 -10.04 3.77 -44.00
CA TYR A 136 -10.61 2.71 -43.17
C TYR A 136 -9.73 2.43 -41.96
N ALA A 137 -8.46 2.09 -42.19
CA ALA A 137 -7.49 1.80 -41.14
C ALA A 137 -7.36 2.96 -40.13
N LYS A 138 -7.35 4.22 -40.59
CA LYS A 138 -7.32 5.39 -39.69
C LYS A 138 -8.56 5.50 -38.79
N VAL A 139 -9.75 5.24 -39.33
CA VAL A 139 -11.00 5.27 -38.55
C VAL A 139 -11.05 4.07 -37.60
N GLU A 140 -10.66 2.89 -38.08
CA GLU A 140 -10.61 1.65 -37.33
C GLU A 140 -9.67 1.76 -36.13
N GLN A 141 -8.42 2.18 -36.32
CA GLN A 141 -7.46 2.41 -35.24
C GLN A 141 -8.03 3.33 -34.16
N ARG A 142 -8.63 4.46 -34.57
CA ARG A 142 -9.24 5.42 -33.63
C ARG A 142 -10.39 4.81 -32.85
N LEU A 143 -11.23 4.00 -33.50
CA LEU A 143 -12.33 3.31 -32.85
C LEU A 143 -11.83 2.21 -31.93
N PHE A 144 -10.80 1.46 -32.32
CA PHE A 144 -10.21 0.38 -31.54
C PHE A 144 -9.64 0.92 -30.23
N THR A 145 -8.78 1.95 -30.31
CA THR A 145 -8.24 2.63 -29.12
C THR A 145 -9.34 3.19 -28.21
N LYS A 146 -10.43 3.72 -28.77
CA LYS A 146 -11.57 4.22 -27.99
C LYS A 146 -12.45 3.12 -27.40
N THR A 147 -12.43 1.92 -27.97
CA THR A 147 -13.26 0.79 -27.55
C THR A 147 -12.53 -0.06 -26.51
N LYS A 148 -11.20 0.00 -26.44
CA LYS A 148 -10.43 -0.64 -25.36
C LYS A 148 -10.97 -0.18 -24.00
N LEU A 149 -11.10 -1.12 -23.07
CA LEU A 149 -11.44 -0.83 -21.69
C LEU A 149 -10.32 0.01 -21.07
N ALA A 150 -10.71 0.94 -20.20
CA ALA A 150 -9.77 1.80 -19.51
C ALA A 150 -9.06 1.05 -18.38
N GLU A 151 -7.81 1.40 -18.11
CA GLU A 151 -7.07 0.87 -16.97
C GLU A 151 -7.77 1.23 -15.65
N PRO A 152 -7.99 0.25 -14.76
CA PRO A 152 -8.53 0.48 -13.43
C PRO A 152 -7.68 1.46 -12.62
N ARG A 153 -8.33 2.39 -11.92
CA ARG A 153 -7.63 3.45 -11.18
C ARG A 153 -7.14 2.97 -9.81
N ARG A 154 -5.85 3.20 -9.55
CA ARG A 154 -5.18 3.00 -8.24
C ARG A 154 -5.36 4.20 -7.31
N GLN A 155 -6.60 4.50 -6.94
CA GLN A 155 -6.91 5.67 -6.12
C GLN A 155 -7.14 5.30 -4.67
N ALA A 156 -6.39 5.90 -3.75
CA ALA A 156 -6.68 5.92 -2.33
C ALA A 156 -6.26 7.28 -1.76
N ARG A 157 -6.96 7.70 -0.70
CA ARG A 157 -6.62 8.88 0.09
C ARG A 157 -6.79 8.52 1.55
N VAL A 158 -5.69 8.26 2.23
CA VAL A 158 -5.65 8.10 3.69
C VAL A 158 -5.06 9.37 4.27
N GLU A 159 -5.78 10.05 5.14
CA GLU A 159 -5.35 11.30 5.75
C GLU A 159 -5.21 11.11 7.26
N CYS A 160 -4.04 11.40 7.81
CA CYS A 160 -3.85 11.47 9.25
C CYS A 160 -3.71 12.93 9.66
N VAL A 161 -4.43 13.32 10.70
CA VAL A 161 -4.45 14.68 11.23
C VAL A 161 -4.13 14.62 12.72
N VAL A 162 -3.23 15.48 13.16
CA VAL A 162 -3.01 15.74 14.59
C VAL A 162 -3.43 17.16 14.91
N THR A 163 -4.12 17.33 16.04
CA THR A 163 -4.59 18.64 16.51
C THR A 163 -4.11 18.92 17.94
N TYR A 164 -3.94 20.21 18.26
CA TYR A 164 -3.68 20.69 19.61
C TYR A 164 -4.42 22.00 19.83
N ARG A 165 -5.16 22.09 20.95
CA ARG A 165 -5.75 23.35 21.43
C ARG A 165 -5.07 23.75 22.72
N SER A 166 -4.70 25.03 22.84
CA SER A 166 -4.08 25.53 24.07
C SER A 166 -5.07 25.43 25.24
N PRO A 167 -4.61 25.27 26.50
CA PRO A 167 -5.49 25.08 27.66
C PRO A 167 -6.52 26.21 27.83
N LYS A 168 -6.16 27.43 27.46
CA LYS A 168 -7.06 28.61 27.49
C LYS A 168 -7.94 28.73 26.24
N GLY A 169 -7.86 27.78 25.30
CA GLY A 169 -8.61 27.79 24.04
C GLY A 169 -8.20 28.88 23.04
N GLN A 170 -7.20 29.70 23.37
CA GLN A 170 -6.84 30.89 22.60
C GLN A 170 -6.13 30.57 21.27
N ASN A 171 -5.45 29.42 21.20
CA ASN A 171 -4.71 28.99 20.01
C ASN A 171 -5.08 27.56 19.65
N SER A 172 -5.20 27.28 18.35
CA SER A 172 -5.40 25.93 17.82
C SER A 172 -4.38 25.66 16.72
N TYR A 173 -3.80 24.46 16.73
CA TYR A 173 -2.80 24.00 15.80
C TYR A 173 -3.26 22.70 15.16
N SER A 174 -2.96 22.51 13.88
CA SER A 174 -3.28 21.30 13.13
C SER A 174 -2.16 20.99 12.16
N GLN A 175 -1.81 19.73 12.05
CA GLN A 175 -0.91 19.20 11.02
C GLN A 175 -1.58 17.97 10.40
N SER A 176 -1.32 17.74 9.12
CA SER A 176 -1.90 16.61 8.41
C SER A 176 -0.95 16.10 7.33
N MET A 177 -1.05 14.81 7.05
CA MET A 177 -0.36 14.17 5.94
C MET A 177 -1.33 13.23 5.24
N THR A 178 -1.18 13.10 3.93
CA THR A 178 -2.03 12.26 3.09
C THR A 178 -1.17 11.24 2.37
N TRP A 179 -1.66 10.01 2.30
CA TRP A 179 -1.03 8.89 1.61
C TRP A 179 -1.95 8.37 0.52
N ASP A 180 -1.33 7.98 -0.58
CA ASP A 180 -1.98 7.43 -1.75
C ASP A 180 -2.00 5.89 -1.72
N PHE A 181 -2.42 5.29 -2.83
CA PHE A 181 -2.54 3.84 -2.95
C PHE A 181 -1.19 3.12 -2.78
N GLU A 182 -0.13 3.60 -3.44
CA GLU A 182 1.19 2.96 -3.36
C GLU A 182 1.79 3.09 -1.96
N SER A 183 1.63 4.27 -1.34
CA SER A 183 2.08 4.48 0.04
C SER A 183 1.35 3.59 1.03
N LEU A 184 0.03 3.41 0.87
CA LEU A 184 -0.76 2.49 1.69
C LEU A 184 -0.30 1.03 1.51
N ARG A 185 -0.06 0.61 0.27
CA ARG A 185 0.45 -0.73 -0.04
C ARG A 185 1.81 -0.99 0.61
N LEU A 186 2.73 -0.03 0.51
CA LEU A 186 4.05 -0.12 1.15
C LEU A 186 3.93 -0.15 2.67
N ALA A 187 3.03 0.64 3.26
CA ALA A 187 2.80 0.65 4.70
C ALA A 187 2.27 -0.68 5.24
N ILE A 188 1.36 -1.34 4.53
CA ILE A 188 0.88 -2.69 4.90
C ILE A 188 2.05 -3.68 4.91
N ALA A 189 2.90 -3.64 3.88
CA ALA A 189 4.09 -4.51 3.82
C ALA A 189 5.08 -4.22 4.97
N GLU A 190 5.31 -2.95 5.28
CA GLU A 190 6.17 -2.53 6.40
C GLU A 190 5.61 -3.01 7.74
N VAL A 191 4.32 -2.81 7.99
CA VAL A 191 3.65 -3.26 9.23
C VAL A 191 3.79 -4.77 9.41
N ARG A 192 3.58 -5.55 8.35
CA ARG A 192 3.75 -7.01 8.36
C ARG A 192 5.19 -7.41 8.68
N GLN A 193 6.16 -6.73 8.09
CA GLN A 193 7.58 -6.98 8.38
C GLN A 193 7.93 -6.65 9.84
N ILE A 194 7.38 -5.56 10.39
CA ILE A 194 7.55 -5.18 11.80
C ILE A 194 6.94 -6.26 12.71
N GLN A 195 5.73 -6.73 12.44
CA GLN A 195 5.09 -7.80 13.20
C GLN A 195 5.90 -9.09 13.14
N ALA A 196 6.30 -9.53 11.94
CA ALA A 196 7.12 -10.71 11.74
C ALA A 196 8.44 -10.62 12.52
N THR A 197 9.10 -9.47 12.47
CA THR A 197 10.35 -9.22 13.22
C THR A 197 10.13 -9.33 14.74
N LYS A 198 9.06 -8.72 15.26
CA LYS A 198 8.69 -8.78 16.68
C LYS A 198 8.35 -10.20 17.15
N GLN A 199 7.87 -11.06 16.26
CA GLN A 199 7.59 -12.46 16.57
C GLN A 199 8.81 -13.38 16.44
N THR A 200 9.94 -12.90 15.92
CA THR A 200 11.14 -13.75 15.81
C THR A 200 11.64 -14.20 17.18
N THR A 201 12.10 -15.44 17.26
CA THR A 201 12.73 -15.99 18.47
C THR A 201 13.89 -15.11 18.94
N GLN A 202 14.63 -14.49 18.02
CA GLN A 202 15.71 -13.57 18.38
C GLN A 202 15.21 -12.31 19.09
N PHE A 203 14.13 -11.68 18.60
CA PHE A 203 13.52 -10.53 19.24
C PHE A 203 12.99 -10.90 20.63
N LEU A 204 12.24 -12.00 20.75
CA LEU A 204 11.71 -12.48 22.03
C LEU A 204 12.84 -12.78 23.04
N ARG A 205 13.92 -13.42 22.58
CA ARG A 205 15.11 -13.67 23.41
C ARG A 205 15.81 -12.38 23.84
N LYS A 206 15.84 -11.34 22.99
CA LYS A 206 16.40 -10.02 23.34
C LYS A 206 15.50 -9.31 24.35
N LEU A 207 14.19 -9.39 24.16
CA LEU A 207 13.20 -8.84 25.09
C LEU A 207 13.32 -9.48 26.47
N GLU A 208 13.37 -10.82 26.54
CA GLU A 208 13.58 -11.53 27.81
C GLU A 208 14.87 -11.07 28.50
N ARG A 209 15.99 -10.98 27.78
CA ARG A 209 17.24 -10.50 28.37
C ARG A 209 17.16 -9.05 28.86
N SER A 210 16.43 -8.18 28.15
CA SER A 210 16.25 -6.77 28.56
C SER A 210 15.46 -6.59 29.85
N LYS A 211 14.69 -7.60 30.29
CA LYS A 211 14.00 -7.59 31.60
C LYS A 211 14.98 -7.69 32.78
N MET A 212 16.24 -8.06 32.53
CA MET A 212 17.30 -8.12 33.55
C MET A 212 17.77 -6.70 33.91
N THR A 213 17.05 -6.05 34.83
CA THR A 213 17.44 -4.73 35.36
C THR A 213 18.56 -4.85 36.40
N ASP A 214 19.31 -3.77 36.63
CA ASP A 214 20.35 -3.74 37.67
C ASP A 214 19.79 -4.02 39.07
N ARG A 215 18.55 -3.57 39.33
CA ARG A 215 17.82 -3.88 40.56
C ARG A 215 17.58 -5.38 40.69
N LEU A 216 16.99 -6.01 39.67
CA LEU A 216 16.74 -7.45 39.68
C LEU A 216 18.06 -8.21 39.86
N ARG A 217 19.12 -7.81 39.15
CA ARG A 217 20.45 -8.40 39.30
C ARG A 217 20.96 -8.33 40.75
N ALA A 218 20.86 -7.16 41.39
CA ALA A 218 21.27 -6.98 42.78
C ALA A 218 20.43 -7.82 43.76
N ASP A 219 19.12 -7.93 43.51
CA ASP A 219 18.20 -8.73 44.33
C ASP A 219 18.53 -10.22 44.25
N ILE A 220 18.86 -10.75 43.06
CA ILE A 220 19.30 -12.15 42.90
C ILE A 220 20.63 -12.41 43.60
N LEU A 221 21.62 -11.50 43.45
CA LEU A 221 22.91 -11.64 44.14
C LEU A 221 22.74 -11.65 45.67
N ARG A 222 21.86 -10.79 46.19
CA ARG A 222 21.56 -10.74 47.64
C ARG A 222 20.85 -12.02 48.10
N ARG A 223 19.83 -12.47 47.38
CA ARG A 223 19.10 -13.72 47.66
C ARG A 223 20.03 -14.92 47.71
N ASP A 224 20.99 -14.98 46.78
CA ASP A 224 21.95 -16.06 46.67
C ASP A 224 23.16 -15.91 47.61
N GLY A 225 23.11 -14.95 48.55
CA GLY A 225 24.13 -14.73 49.57
C GLY A 225 25.48 -14.29 49.01
N TYR A 226 25.49 -13.64 47.83
CA TYR A 226 26.70 -13.27 47.10
C TYR A 226 27.65 -14.46 46.89
N ARG A 227 27.09 -15.64 46.62
CA ARG A 227 27.80 -16.90 46.38
C ARG A 227 27.30 -17.56 45.10
N CYS A 228 28.20 -18.27 44.43
CA CYS A 228 27.85 -19.11 43.30
C CYS A 228 26.91 -20.23 43.75
N ARG A 229 25.75 -20.36 43.11
CA ARG A 229 24.76 -21.40 43.41
C ARG A 229 25.18 -22.81 42.97
N MET A 230 26.21 -22.93 42.12
CA MET A 230 26.77 -24.23 41.72
C MET A 230 27.97 -24.68 42.56
N CYS A 231 28.90 -23.79 42.91
CA CYS A 231 30.15 -24.18 43.60
C CYS A 231 30.40 -23.49 44.95
N GLY A 232 29.56 -22.55 45.37
CA GLY A 232 29.66 -21.86 46.66
C GLY A 232 30.69 -20.72 46.76
N THR A 233 31.58 -20.57 45.76
CA THR A 233 32.59 -19.50 45.71
C THR A 233 31.94 -18.10 45.70
N SER A 234 32.59 -17.14 46.36
CA SER A 234 32.15 -15.76 46.55
C SER A 234 33.24 -14.77 46.13
N ALA A 235 32.92 -13.47 46.18
CA ALA A 235 33.90 -12.39 45.96
C ALA A 235 35.08 -12.43 46.94
N GLN A 236 34.93 -13.00 48.15
CA GLN A 236 36.03 -13.18 49.11
C GLN A 236 37.12 -14.14 48.60
N HIS A 237 36.77 -15.00 47.65
CA HIS A 237 37.69 -15.92 46.98
C HIS A 237 38.15 -15.38 45.61
N GLY A 238 37.98 -14.08 45.36
CA GLY A 238 38.39 -13.40 44.12
C GLY A 238 37.46 -13.64 42.91
N ALA A 239 36.28 -14.22 43.11
CA ALA A 239 35.40 -14.56 42.00
C ALA A 239 34.47 -13.42 41.58
N VAL A 240 34.35 -13.22 40.27
CA VAL A 240 33.33 -12.36 39.66
C VAL A 240 32.03 -13.16 39.50
N LEU A 241 30.94 -12.64 40.10
CA LEU A 241 29.62 -13.24 40.03
C LEU A 241 28.77 -12.62 38.91
N HIS A 242 28.07 -13.47 38.18
CA HIS A 242 27.11 -13.12 37.16
C HIS A 242 25.75 -13.70 37.53
N VAL A 243 24.68 -12.97 37.23
CA VAL A 243 23.34 -13.55 37.25
C VAL A 243 23.08 -14.18 35.89
N ASP A 244 22.76 -15.47 35.90
CA ASP A 244 22.45 -16.26 34.71
C ASP A 244 21.09 -16.96 34.88
N HIS A 245 20.49 -17.37 33.77
CA HIS A 245 19.23 -18.10 33.77
C HIS A 245 19.46 -19.60 34.02
N ILE A 246 18.69 -20.20 34.93
CA ILE A 246 18.70 -21.65 35.22
C ILE A 246 18.33 -22.41 33.94
N VAL A 247 17.15 -22.13 33.38
CA VAL A 247 16.79 -22.52 32.01
C VAL A 247 17.22 -21.39 31.08
N ALA A 248 18.10 -21.67 30.13
CA ALA A 248 18.58 -20.65 29.22
C ALA A 248 17.43 -19.99 28.42
N VAL A 249 17.54 -18.67 28.17
CA VAL A 249 16.58 -17.92 27.33
C VAL A 249 16.46 -18.54 25.92
N SER A 250 17.52 -19.17 25.41
CA SER A 250 17.48 -19.88 24.13
C SER A 250 16.54 -21.09 24.11
N ARG A 251 16.24 -21.65 25.29
CA ARG A 251 15.36 -22.79 25.54
C ARG A 251 14.00 -22.40 26.14
N GLY A 252 13.65 -21.10 26.12
CA GLY A 252 12.38 -20.60 26.63
C GLY A 252 12.39 -20.19 28.11
N GLY A 253 13.56 -20.15 28.75
CA GLY A 253 13.65 -19.64 30.12
C GLY A 253 13.31 -18.15 30.22
N GLN A 254 12.52 -17.81 31.23
CA GLN A 254 12.04 -16.44 31.48
C GLN A 254 12.97 -15.68 32.42
N THR A 255 13.02 -14.35 32.28
CA THR A 255 13.73 -13.49 33.24
C THR A 255 12.84 -13.18 34.44
N VAL A 256 12.74 -14.16 35.34
CA VAL A 256 11.98 -14.10 36.60
C VAL A 256 12.86 -14.65 37.73
N SER A 257 12.66 -14.20 38.97
CA SER A 257 13.55 -14.52 40.10
C SER A 257 13.82 -16.03 40.21
N GLU A 258 12.78 -16.84 40.04
CA GLU A 258 12.79 -18.30 40.19
C GLU A 258 13.67 -19.00 39.14
N ASN A 259 13.85 -18.37 37.98
CA ASN A 259 14.69 -18.90 36.90
C ASN A 259 16.06 -18.20 36.83
N LEU A 260 16.41 -17.37 37.80
CA LEU A 260 17.70 -16.69 37.85
C LEU A 260 18.56 -17.23 38.99
N GLN A 261 19.87 -17.25 38.79
CA GLN A 261 20.85 -17.69 39.79
C GLN A 261 22.17 -16.92 39.67
N ALA A 262 22.86 -16.72 40.78
CA ALA A 262 24.22 -16.21 40.82
C ALA A 262 25.22 -17.34 40.53
N LEU A 263 26.08 -17.16 39.51
CA LEU A 263 27.16 -18.06 39.14
C LEU A 263 28.50 -17.34 39.10
N CYS A 264 29.59 -17.99 39.52
CA CYS A 264 30.93 -17.49 39.23
C CYS A 264 31.23 -17.63 37.74
N GLN A 265 32.19 -16.85 37.23
CA GLN A 265 32.56 -16.86 35.82
C GLN A 265 32.85 -18.28 35.27
N ALA A 266 33.61 -19.10 35.99
CA ALA A 266 33.92 -20.48 35.58
C ALA A 266 32.67 -21.36 35.46
N CYS A 267 31.77 -21.27 36.45
CA CYS A 267 30.49 -21.99 36.46
C CYS A 267 29.55 -21.52 35.35
N ASN A 268 29.45 -20.21 35.13
CA ASN A 268 28.62 -19.62 34.08
C ASN A 268 29.10 -20.05 32.68
N LEU A 269 30.41 -20.00 32.43
CA LEU A 269 31.01 -20.48 31.19
C LEU A 269 30.80 -21.98 30.98
N GLY A 270 30.95 -22.78 32.04
CA GLY A 270 30.71 -24.22 32.00
C GLY A 270 29.25 -24.58 31.69
N LYS A 271 28.29 -23.83 32.24
CA LYS A 271 26.86 -24.01 31.96
C LYS A 271 26.52 -23.67 30.51
N SER A 272 26.96 -22.50 30.04
CA SER A 272 26.66 -21.99 28.70
C SER A 272 25.15 -22.11 28.40
N ASN A 273 24.77 -22.68 27.25
CA ASN A 273 23.39 -22.98 26.87
C ASN A 273 23.03 -24.48 27.01
N ARG A 274 23.82 -25.26 27.75
CA ARG A 274 23.70 -26.73 27.82
C ARG A 274 22.62 -27.23 28.77
N PHE A 275 22.28 -26.43 29.76
CA PHE A 275 21.26 -26.69 30.77
C PHE A 275 20.18 -25.61 30.65
#